data_AF-A0AAN9FQR3-F1
#
_entry.id   AF-A0AAN9FQR3-F1
#
_cell.length_a   1.000
_cell.length_b   1.000
_cell.length_c   1.000
_cell.angle_alpha   90.00
_cell.angle_beta   90.00
_cell.angle_gamma   90.00
#
_symmetry.space_group_name_H-M   'P 1'
#
loop_
_entity.id
_entity.type
_entity.pdbx_description
1 polymer ?
#
loop_
_entity_poly.entity_id
_entity_poly.type
_entity_poly.pdbx_seq_one_letter_code
_entity_poly.pdbx_strand_id
1 'polypeptide(L)'
;MARIKVHELRNKTKAELLNQLKDLKAELALLRVAKVTGGAPNKLSKMYSAHSRKVVRLSIAQVLTVISQKQKAALRDAYKKKKYLPLDLRPKKTRAIRRRLTKHQASLKTEREKKKELYFPLRNIDRPTFTAFVSLSEGERKLP
;
A
#
# COMPACT_ATOMS: atom_id res chain seq x y z
N MET A 1 24.00 -21.00 -8.45
CA MET A 1 22.98 -21.14 -7.39
C MET A 1 21.59 -21.06 -7.98
N ALA A 2 20.65 -21.87 -7.49
CA ALA A 2 19.24 -21.74 -7.82
C ALA A 2 18.65 -20.49 -7.14
N ARG A 3 17.67 -19.86 -7.79
CA ARG A 3 16.94 -18.71 -7.22
C ARG A 3 16.06 -19.19 -6.07
N ILE A 4 16.18 -18.58 -4.90
CA ILE A 4 15.33 -18.87 -3.75
C ILE A 4 13.90 -18.38 -4.01
N LYS A 5 12.91 -19.23 -3.70
CA LYS A 5 11.50 -18.86 -3.80
C LYS A 5 11.01 -18.30 -2.47
N VAL A 6 10.34 -17.16 -2.52
CA VAL A 6 9.93 -16.42 -1.31
C VAL A 6 8.88 -17.18 -0.49
N HIS A 7 8.01 -17.97 -1.12
CA HIS A 7 6.99 -18.74 -0.39
C HIS A 7 7.63 -19.80 0.53
N GLU A 8 8.72 -20.43 0.11
CA GLU A 8 9.46 -21.41 0.91
C GLU A 8 10.03 -20.75 2.18
N LEU A 9 10.52 -19.50 2.07
CA LEU A 9 11.07 -18.76 3.21
C LEU A 9 10.01 -18.37 4.25
N ARG A 10 8.73 -18.25 3.86
CA ARG A 10 7.66 -17.88 4.79
C ARG A 10 7.33 -19.01 5.76
N ASN A 11 7.54 -20.27 5.37
CA ASN A 11 7.27 -21.43 6.20
C ASN A 11 8.39 -21.73 7.21
N LYS A 12 9.59 -21.18 7.00
CA LYS A 12 10.77 -21.40 7.84
C LYS A 12 10.75 -20.61 9.15
N THR A 13 11.43 -21.12 10.18
CA THR A 13 11.58 -20.44 11.47
C THR A 13 12.55 -19.26 11.39
N LYS A 14 12.52 -18.35 12.39
CA LYS A 14 13.45 -17.21 12.43
C LYS A 14 14.91 -17.66 12.53
N ALA A 15 15.18 -18.73 13.29
CA ALA A 15 16.52 -19.28 13.45
C ALA A 15 17.08 -19.82 12.12
N GLU A 16 16.28 -20.59 11.38
CA GLU A 16 16.65 -21.09 10.05
C GLU A 16 16.94 -19.97 9.06
N LEU A 17 16.12 -18.91 9.05
CA LEU A 17 16.33 -17.75 8.18
C LEU A 17 17.63 -17.00 8.52
N LEU A 18 18.01 -16.93 9.80
CA LEU A 18 19.26 -16.32 10.23
C LEU A 18 20.48 -17.16 9.85
N ASN A 19 20.38 -18.48 9.94
CA ASN A 19 21.44 -19.38 9.48
C ASN A 19 21.62 -19.28 7.96
N GLN A 20 20.53 -19.37 7.20
CA GLN A 20 20.55 -19.19 5.74
C GLN A 20 21.12 -17.82 5.33
N LEU A 21 20.85 -16.77 6.11
CA LEU A 21 21.44 -15.44 5.89
C LEU A 21 22.95 -15.41 6.11
N LYS A 22 23.49 -16.15 7.09
CA LYS A 22 24.93 -16.24 7.35
C LYS A 22 25.64 -16.93 6.19
N ASP A 23 25.10 -18.04 5.72
CA ASP A 23 25.67 -18.82 4.62
C ASP A 23 25.74 -18.01 3.32
N LEU A 24 24.64 -17.32 2.98
CA LEU A 24 24.58 -16.45 1.80
C LEU A 24 25.56 -15.26 1.89
N LYS A 25 25.82 -14.74 3.09
CA LYS A 25 26.81 -13.67 3.30
C LYS A 25 28.24 -14.19 3.14
N ALA A 26 28.55 -15.37 3.66
CA ALA A 26 29.85 -16.00 3.49
C ALA A 26 30.14 -16.27 2.01
N GLU A 27 29.15 -16.81 1.28
CA GLU A 27 29.26 -17.03 -0.15
C GLU A 27 29.44 -15.72 -0.94
N LEU A 28 28.70 -14.67 -0.58
CA LEU A 28 28.89 -13.35 -1.18
C LEU A 28 30.30 -12.81 -0.94
N ALA A 29 30.89 -13.03 0.24
CA ALA A 29 32.26 -12.61 0.54
C ALA A 29 33.27 -13.36 -0.33
N LEU A 30 33.14 -14.67 -0.48
CA LEU A 30 33.98 -15.48 -1.37
C LEU A 30 33.88 -14.98 -2.83
N LEU A 31 32.67 -14.69 -3.32
CA LEU A 31 32.44 -14.12 -4.66
C LEU A 31 32.98 -12.69 -4.83
N ARG A 32 33.26 -11.97 -3.74
CA ARG A 32 33.90 -10.65 -3.79
C ARG A 32 35.40 -10.77 -3.92
N VAL A 33 36.03 -11.62 -3.12
CA VAL A 33 37.48 -11.88 -3.18
C VAL A 33 37.86 -12.44 -4.54
N ALA A 34 37.17 -13.49 -5.00
CA ALA A 34 37.47 -14.13 -6.26
C ALA A 34 37.35 -13.20 -7.48
N LYS A 35 36.50 -12.15 -7.41
CA LYS A 35 36.41 -11.13 -8.46
C LYS A 35 37.68 -10.29 -8.56
N VAL A 36 38.26 -9.94 -7.41
CA VAL A 36 39.45 -9.08 -7.35
C VAL A 36 40.70 -9.84 -7.79
N THR A 37 40.79 -11.13 -7.47
CA THR A 37 41.97 -11.95 -7.75
C THR A 37 42.02 -12.53 -9.17
N GLY A 38 41.10 -12.15 -10.07
CA GLY A 38 41.15 -12.53 -11.50
C GLY A 38 41.28 -14.03 -11.79
N GLY A 39 40.61 -14.89 -11.01
CA GLY A 39 40.81 -16.35 -11.08
C GLY A 39 40.37 -17.05 -12.38
N ALA A 40 40.60 -18.36 -12.49
CA ALA A 40 40.40 -19.16 -13.70
C ALA A 40 38.98 -19.07 -14.33
N PRO A 41 38.87 -19.02 -15.68
CA PRO A 41 37.63 -18.71 -16.42
C PRO A 41 36.46 -19.68 -16.16
N ASN A 42 36.70 -20.96 -15.87
CA ASN A 42 35.64 -21.91 -15.55
C ASN A 42 35.05 -21.74 -14.14
N LYS A 43 35.85 -21.26 -13.18
CA LYS A 43 35.35 -20.72 -11.89
C LYS A 43 34.66 -19.38 -12.10
N LEU A 44 35.14 -18.60 -13.07
CA LEU A 44 34.49 -17.37 -13.50
C LEU A 44 33.15 -17.63 -14.23
N SER A 45 32.87 -18.70 -14.96
CA SER A 45 31.54 -18.88 -15.59
C SER A 45 30.38 -18.98 -14.57
N LYS A 46 30.66 -19.49 -13.35
CA LYS A 46 29.76 -19.39 -12.17
C LYS A 46 29.71 -17.98 -11.55
N MET A 47 30.60 -17.07 -11.94
CA MET A 47 30.95 -15.79 -11.31
C MET A 47 30.78 -14.54 -12.21
N TYR A 48 30.93 -14.67 -13.54
CA TYR A 48 31.07 -13.65 -14.60
C TYR A 48 29.77 -13.40 -15.34
N SER A 49 28.77 -14.28 -15.18
CA SER A 49 27.42 -13.79 -15.38
C SER A 49 27.20 -12.76 -14.27
N ALA A 50 27.08 -11.47 -14.63
CA ALA A 50 26.64 -10.41 -13.72
C ALA A 50 25.39 -10.83 -12.91
N HIS A 51 24.67 -11.80 -13.45
CA HIS A 51 23.63 -12.62 -12.84
C HIS A 51 23.97 -13.30 -11.51
N SER A 52 25.13 -13.92 -11.32
CA SER A 52 25.41 -14.76 -10.14
C SER A 52 25.51 -13.95 -8.83
N ARG A 53 26.37 -12.91 -8.80
CA ARG A 53 26.43 -11.98 -7.65
C ARG A 53 25.10 -11.28 -7.42
N LYS A 54 24.41 -10.90 -8.50
CA LYS A 54 23.08 -10.27 -8.43
C LYS A 54 22.06 -11.21 -7.80
N VAL A 55 22.10 -12.50 -8.13
CA VAL A 55 21.23 -13.54 -7.57
C VAL A 55 21.48 -13.73 -6.07
N VAL A 56 22.73 -13.76 -5.62
CA VAL A 56 23.05 -13.86 -4.18
C VAL A 56 22.60 -12.61 -3.42
N ARG A 57 22.86 -11.42 -3.95
CA ARG A 57 22.40 -10.14 -3.35
C ARG A 57 20.87 -10.09 -3.26
N LEU A 58 20.18 -10.50 -4.32
CA LEU A 58 18.72 -10.57 -4.34
C LEU A 58 18.20 -11.57 -3.32
N SER A 59 18.84 -12.74 -3.19
CA SER A 59 18.49 -13.76 -2.22
C SER A 59 18.64 -13.26 -0.77
N ILE A 60 19.73 -12.56 -0.46
CA ILE A 60 19.93 -11.91 0.85
C ILE A 60 18.82 -10.89 1.12
N ALA A 61 18.51 -10.04 0.13
CA ALA A 61 17.45 -9.05 0.26
C ALA A 61 16.08 -9.70 0.50
N GLN A 62 15.77 -10.81 -0.18
CA GLN A 62 14.53 -11.56 0.01
C GLN A 62 14.43 -12.15 1.42
N VAL A 63 15.49 -12.79 1.93
CA VAL A 63 15.53 -13.33 3.31
C VAL A 63 15.32 -12.22 4.34
N LEU A 64 16.04 -11.11 4.21
CA LEU A 64 15.89 -9.95 5.10
C LEU A 64 14.48 -9.35 5.04
N THR A 65 13.88 -9.31 3.85
CA THR A 65 12.51 -8.83 3.66
C THR A 65 11.51 -9.71 4.40
N VAL A 66 11.62 -11.05 4.30
CA VAL A 66 10.73 -11.97 5.02
C VAL A 66 10.89 -11.85 6.53
N ILE A 67 12.13 -11.72 7.04
CA ILE A 67 12.39 -11.48 8.47
C ILE A 67 11.71 -10.18 8.93
N SER A 68 11.89 -9.09 8.17
CA SER A 68 11.27 -7.79 8.47
C SER A 68 9.74 -7.84 8.43
N GLN A 69 9.17 -8.56 7.46
CA GLN A 69 7.72 -8.78 7.35
C GLN A 69 7.18 -9.52 8.56
N LYS A 70 7.78 -10.65 8.96
CA LYS A 70 7.37 -11.41 10.15
C LYS A 70 7.48 -10.58 11.43
N GLN A 71 8.57 -9.84 11.59
CA GLN A 71 8.75 -8.96 12.74
C GLN A 71 7.68 -7.86 12.80
N LYS A 72 7.40 -7.19 11.67
CA LYS A 72 6.36 -6.16 11.61
C LYS A 72 4.96 -6.74 11.82
N ALA A 73 4.66 -7.94 11.34
CA ALA A 73 3.39 -8.61 11.58
C ALA A 73 3.19 -8.88 13.09
N ALA A 74 4.17 -9.50 13.74
CA ALA A 74 4.13 -9.74 15.19
C ALA A 74 3.97 -8.45 16.01
N LEU A 75 4.65 -7.36 15.60
CA LEU A 75 4.49 -6.05 16.24
C LEU A 75 3.10 -5.45 15.98
N ARG A 76 2.52 -5.61 14.78
CA ARG A 76 1.16 -5.13 14.51
C ARG A 76 0.14 -5.84 15.39
N ASP A 77 0.30 -7.14 15.63
CA ASP A 77 -0.57 -7.92 16.50
C ASP A 77 -0.44 -7.48 17.95
N ALA A 78 0.79 -7.32 18.44
CA ALA A 78 1.08 -6.86 19.81
C ALA A 78 0.55 -5.45 20.13
N TYR A 79 0.37 -4.60 19.12
CA TYR A 79 -0.07 -3.21 19.27
C TYR A 79 -1.48 -2.92 18.72
N LYS A 80 -2.21 -3.93 18.21
CA LYS A 80 -3.47 -3.77 17.44
C LYS A 80 -4.55 -2.93 18.15
N LYS A 81 -4.63 -2.99 19.48
CA LYS A 81 -5.64 -2.30 20.31
C LYS A 81 -5.05 -1.25 21.24
N LYS A 82 -3.75 -0.97 21.14
CA LYS A 82 -3.09 0.00 22.02
C LYS A 82 -3.31 1.41 21.47
N LYS A 83 -3.67 2.35 22.34
CA LYS A 83 -3.90 3.77 21.98
C LYS A 83 -2.67 4.39 21.29
N TYR A 84 -1.47 4.08 21.80
CA TYR A 84 -0.22 4.64 21.30
C TYR A 84 0.53 3.61 20.46
N LEU A 85 0.51 3.83 19.14
CA LEU A 85 1.30 3.07 18.18
C LEU A 85 2.67 3.74 17.96
N PRO A 86 3.75 2.93 17.83
CA PRO A 86 5.04 3.41 17.33
C PRO A 86 4.91 4.10 15.96
N LEU A 87 5.76 5.09 15.69
CA LEU A 87 5.73 5.91 14.47
C LEU A 87 5.83 5.09 13.17
N ASP A 88 6.52 3.95 13.21
CA ASP A 88 6.69 3.06 12.06
C ASP A 88 5.45 2.25 11.70
N LEU A 89 4.60 1.95 12.69
CA LEU A 89 3.37 1.19 12.49
C LEU A 89 2.18 2.09 12.12
N ARG A 90 2.30 3.40 12.36
CA ARG A 90 1.25 4.37 12.01
C ARG A 90 0.99 4.39 10.50
N PRO A 91 -0.27 4.58 10.08
CA PRO A 91 -0.61 4.78 8.67
C PRO A 91 0.17 5.97 8.09
N LYS A 92 0.84 5.76 6.95
CA LYS A 92 1.55 6.82 6.24
C LYS A 92 0.54 7.64 5.42
N LYS A 93 0.04 8.71 6.02
CA LYS A 93 -0.83 9.72 5.41
C LYS A 93 -0.12 11.08 5.40
N THR A 94 -0.55 11.99 4.53
CA THR A 94 -0.01 13.36 4.54
C THR A 94 -0.32 14.07 5.86
N ARG A 95 0.50 15.07 6.20
CA ARG A 95 0.32 15.88 7.42
C ARG A 95 -1.06 16.53 7.48
N ALA A 96 -1.54 17.06 6.36
CA ALA A 96 -2.86 17.67 6.26
C ALA A 96 -3.99 16.68 6.61
N ILE A 97 -3.96 15.47 6.02
CA ILE A 97 -4.96 14.43 6.30
C ILE A 97 -4.93 14.00 7.77
N ARG A 98 -3.75 13.92 8.39
CA ARG A 98 -3.62 13.59 9.81
C ARG A 98 -4.19 14.64 10.76
N ARG A 99 -4.24 15.90 10.35
CA ARG A 99 -4.74 17.03 11.16
C ARG A 99 -6.22 17.32 10.94
N ARG A 100 -6.81 16.82 9.86
CA ARG A 100 -8.25 16.93 9.58
C ARG A 100 -9.07 16.25 10.69
N LEU A 101 -10.25 16.81 10.97
CA LEU A 101 -11.27 16.18 11.81
C LEU A 101 -11.63 14.78 11.32
N THR A 102 -11.97 13.90 12.26
CA THR A 102 -12.52 12.57 11.92
C THR A 102 -13.88 12.71 11.24
N LYS A 103 -14.26 11.72 10.42
CA LYS A 103 -15.58 11.72 9.76
C LYS A 103 -16.72 11.86 10.77
N HIS A 104 -16.60 11.19 11.91
CA HIS A 104 -17.55 11.30 13.02
C HIS A 104 -17.65 12.72 13.54
N GLN A 105 -16.53 13.36 13.87
CA GLN A 105 -16.50 14.76 14.33
C GLN A 105 -17.10 15.72 13.31
N ALA A 106 -16.78 15.52 12.02
CA ALA A 106 -17.34 16.35 10.95
C ALA A 106 -18.85 16.14 10.73
N SER A 107 -19.39 14.97 11.06
CA SER A 107 -20.82 14.66 10.97
C SER A 107 -21.61 14.98 12.23
N LEU A 108 -20.96 15.42 13.31
CA LEU A 108 -21.66 15.79 14.53
C LEU A 108 -22.52 17.03 14.26
N LYS A 109 -23.83 16.82 14.30
CA LYS A 109 -24.84 17.89 14.23
C LYS A 109 -25.39 18.17 15.61
N THR A 110 -25.75 19.43 15.85
CA THR A 110 -26.44 19.82 17.07
C THR A 110 -27.82 19.15 17.15
N GLU A 111 -28.37 18.97 18.35
CA GLU A 111 -29.71 18.38 18.49
C GLU A 111 -30.79 19.18 17.77
N ARG A 112 -30.65 20.51 17.74
CA ARG A 112 -31.53 21.42 17.01
C ARG A 112 -31.49 21.15 15.51
N GLU A 113 -30.30 21.00 14.94
CA GLU A 113 -30.12 20.71 13.52
C GLU A 113 -30.63 19.32 13.15
N LYS A 114 -30.38 18.30 13.99
CA LYS A 114 -30.96 16.96 13.81
C LYS A 114 -32.49 16.99 13.76
N LYS A 115 -33.13 17.70 14.70
CA LYS A 115 -34.60 17.86 14.70
C LYS A 115 -35.08 18.55 13.42
N LYS A 116 -34.39 19.61 12.98
CA LYS A 116 -34.72 20.34 11.74
C LYS A 116 -34.67 19.42 10.51
N GLU A 117 -33.62 18.62 10.37
CA GLU A 117 -33.45 17.70 9.24
C GLU A 117 -34.46 16.55 9.25
N LEU A 118 -34.82 16.03 10.43
CA LEU A 118 -35.86 15.01 10.57
C LEU A 118 -37.22 15.53 10.13
N TYR A 119 -37.57 16.76 10.52
CA TYR A 119 -38.88 17.33 10.19
C TYR A 119 -38.96 17.85 8.75
N PHE A 120 -37.86 18.37 8.19
CA PHE A 120 -37.85 18.98 6.86
C PHE A 120 -36.73 18.38 5.97
N PRO A 121 -36.88 17.12 5.52
CA PRO A 121 -35.94 16.55 4.57
C PRO A 121 -36.04 17.25 3.22
N LEU A 122 -34.90 17.45 2.55
CA LEU A 122 -34.86 17.88 1.16
C LEU A 122 -35.50 16.78 0.31
N ARG A 123 -36.64 17.10 -0.31
CA ARG A 123 -37.35 16.22 -1.24
C ARG A 123 -36.96 16.60 -2.66
N ASN A 124 -36.60 15.61 -3.47
CA ASN A 124 -36.46 15.82 -4.91
C ASN A 124 -37.86 15.97 -5.50
N ILE A 125 -38.18 17.17 -5.98
CA ILE A 125 -39.43 17.46 -6.66
C ILE A 125 -39.08 17.67 -8.12
N ASP A 126 -39.36 16.68 -8.95
CA ASP A 126 -39.28 16.83 -10.41
C ASP A 126 -40.38 17.79 -10.84
N ARG A 127 -40.02 19.04 -11.15
CA ARG A 127 -40.95 19.96 -11.79
C ARG A 127 -40.95 19.67 -13.30
N PRO A 128 -42.09 19.40 -13.94
CA PRO A 128 -42.15 19.45 -15.40
C PRO A 128 -41.85 20.88 -15.82
N THR A 129 -40.81 21.08 -16.63
CA THR A 129 -40.48 22.39 -17.21
C THR A 129 -41.63 22.84 -18.09
N PHE A 130 -42.43 23.78 -17.61
CA PHE A 130 -43.60 24.36 -18.28
C PHE A 130 -43.17 25.35 -19.39
N THR A 131 -42.29 24.93 -20.30
CA THR A 131 -41.78 25.72 -21.44
C THR A 131 -42.28 25.15 -22.77
N ALA A 132 -43.50 24.62 -22.82
CA ALA A 132 -44.08 24.03 -24.04
C ALA A 132 -45.60 24.19 -24.14
N PHE A 133 -46.16 25.35 -23.77
CA PHE A 133 -47.60 25.61 -23.97
C PHE A 133 -47.97 27.01 -24.50
N VAL A 134 -46.99 27.84 -24.89
CA VAL A 134 -47.28 29.21 -25.39
C VAL A 134 -47.13 29.32 -26.92
N SER A 135 -46.67 28.30 -27.63
CA SER A 135 -46.31 28.39 -29.05
C SER A 135 -47.34 27.87 -30.07
N LEU A 136 -48.63 27.69 -29.71
CA LEU A 136 -49.61 27.08 -30.64
C LEU A 136 -51.04 27.67 -30.62
N SER A 137 -51.29 28.77 -29.90
CA SER A 137 -52.66 29.29 -29.72
C SER A 137 -52.91 30.73 -30.18
N GLU A 138 -51.90 31.45 -30.69
CA GLU A 138 -52.11 32.80 -31.22
C GLU A 138 -51.86 32.81 -32.73
N GLY A 139 -52.87 32.33 -33.47
CA GLY A 139 -53.04 32.68 -34.86
C GLY A 139 -53.31 34.19 -34.97
N GLU A 140 -52.30 34.92 -35.44
CA GLU A 140 -52.43 36.33 -35.80
C GLU A 140 -53.46 36.49 -36.92
N ARG A 141 -54.63 37.02 -36.54
CA ARG A 141 -55.64 37.56 -37.42
C ARG A 141 -55.05 38.74 -38.20
N LYS A 142 -54.95 38.60 -39.52
CA LYS A 142 -54.90 39.71 -40.48
C LYS A 142 -56.13 40.61 -40.33
N LEU A 143 -55.92 41.92 -40.25
CA LEU A 143 -56.92 42.98 -40.44
C LEU A 143 -56.21 44.23 -41.01
N PRO A 144 -56.96 45.13 -41.68
CA PRO A 144 -57.02 45.33 -43.13
C PRO A 144 -55.77 45.95 -43.78
#